data_AF-A0A7S4AGX3-F1
#
_entry.id   AF-A0A7S4AGX3-F1
#
_cell.length_a   1.000
_cell.length_b   1.000
_cell.length_c   1.000
_cell.angle_alpha   90.00
_cell.angle_beta   90.00
_cell.angle_gamma   90.00
#
_symmetry.space_group_name_H-M   'P 1'
#
loop_
_entity.id
_entity.type
_entity.pdbx_description
1 polymer ?
#
loop_
_entity_poly.entity_id
_entity_poly.type
_entity_poly.pdbx_seq_one_letter_code
_entity_poly.pdbx_strand_id
1 'polypeptide(L)'
;NLEATIQNVLDMDIDIQCYNEINLDTTKTDINQKLQHTIQKMSPASRSTWSSSAIPTPRDYKPGGTGVVTVGRHSGRVKSSGNDIYGRWSYQILDGKNGIDLLIVSIYQCCSNPTNILGGSAYNQ
;
A
#
# COMPACT_ATOMS: atom_id res chain seq x y z
N ASN A 1 11.26 7.85 -7.23
CA ASN A 1 12.08 6.64 -6.95
C ASN A 1 11.66 6.14 -5.57
N LEU A 2 11.09 4.93 -5.47
CA LEU A 2 10.56 4.36 -4.22
C LEU A 2 11.66 4.17 -3.16
N GLU A 3 12.87 3.81 -3.56
CA GLU A 3 13.99 3.61 -2.63
C GLU A 3 14.34 4.91 -1.90
N ALA A 4 14.47 6.02 -2.62
CA ALA A 4 14.71 7.33 -2.00
C ALA A 4 13.59 7.74 -1.02
N THR A 5 12.33 7.36 -1.32
CA THR A 5 11.19 7.68 -0.44
C THR A 5 11.28 6.88 0.86
N ILE A 6 11.56 5.58 0.76
CA ILE A 6 11.70 4.72 1.94
C ILE A 6 12.92 5.12 2.78
N GLN A 7 14.04 5.49 2.15
CA GLN A 7 15.21 5.96 2.89
C GLN A 7 14.90 7.22 3.71
N ASN A 8 14.27 8.23 3.10
CA ASN A 8 13.88 9.45 3.80
C ASN A 8 12.95 9.16 4.99
N VAL A 9 12.02 8.22 4.82
CA VAL A 9 11.10 7.81 5.89
C VAL A 9 11.86 7.19 7.06
N LEU A 10 12.84 6.33 6.77
CA LEU A 10 13.66 5.72 7.82
C LEU A 10 14.49 6.77 8.55
N ASP A 11 15.04 7.74 7.81
CA ASP A 11 15.78 8.87 8.39
C ASP A 11 14.87 9.77 9.27
N MET A 12 13.55 9.74 9.02
CA MET A 12 12.53 10.45 9.81
C MET A 12 11.98 9.64 10.99
N ASP A 13 12.49 8.42 11.25
CA ASP A 13 11.99 7.51 12.30
C ASP A 13 10.47 7.22 12.19
N ILE A 14 9.95 7.08 10.96
CA ILE A 14 8.53 6.75 10.74
C ILE A 14 8.31 5.23 10.81
N ASP A 15 7.49 4.78 11.77
CA ASP A 15 7.17 3.36 11.98
C ASP A 15 6.14 2.78 11.01
N ILE A 16 5.17 3.58 10.57
CA ILE A 16 4.04 3.14 9.72
C ILE A 16 3.80 4.17 8.63
N GLN A 17 3.72 3.70 7.39
CA GLN A 17 3.60 4.52 6.20
C GLN A 17 2.35 4.12 5.42
N CYS A 18 1.58 5.13 5.01
CA CYS A 18 0.43 4.97 4.13
C CYS A 18 0.75 5.60 2.78
N TYR A 19 0.56 4.81 1.73
CA TYR A 19 0.79 5.18 0.35
C TYR A 19 -0.54 5.26 -0.39
N ASN A 20 -0.70 6.29 -1.21
CA ASN A 20 -1.81 6.49 -2.13
C ASN A 20 -1.23 6.73 -3.53
N GLU A 21 -2.00 6.38 -4.57
CA GLU A 21 -1.59 6.58 -5.97
C GLU A 21 -0.24 5.90 -6.26
N ILE A 22 -0.10 4.65 -5.83
CA ILE A 22 1.11 3.85 -6.10
C ILE A 22 1.30 3.59 -7.60
N ASN A 23 0.23 3.71 -8.38
CA ASN A 23 0.24 3.68 -9.84
C ASN A 23 0.85 2.39 -10.44
N LEU A 24 0.72 1.28 -9.72
CA LEU A 24 1.31 -0.01 -10.05
C LEU A 24 0.26 -1.12 -9.98
N ASP A 25 0.37 -2.09 -10.89
CA ASP A 25 -0.47 -3.27 -10.89
C ASP A 25 0.02 -4.31 -9.88
N THR A 26 -0.46 -4.22 -8.65
CA THR A 26 -0.13 -5.14 -7.55
C THR A 26 -0.77 -6.52 -7.69
N THR A 27 -1.65 -6.71 -8.68
CA THR A 27 -2.20 -8.04 -9.02
C THR A 27 -1.16 -8.92 -9.71
N LYS A 28 -0.14 -8.29 -10.32
CA LYS A 28 1.01 -8.97 -10.90
C LYS A 28 2.01 -9.37 -9.80
N THR A 29 2.31 -10.66 -9.73
CA THR A 29 3.18 -11.23 -8.69
C THR A 29 4.57 -10.61 -8.69
N ASP A 30 5.17 -10.36 -9.84
CA ASP A 30 6.50 -9.76 -9.99
C ASP A 30 6.53 -8.31 -9.46
N ILE A 31 5.49 -7.53 -9.73
CA ILE A 31 5.36 -6.16 -9.20
C ILE A 31 5.22 -6.18 -7.68
N ASN A 32 4.36 -7.04 -7.15
CA ASN A 32 4.16 -7.17 -5.71
C ASN A 32 5.43 -7.65 -4.99
N GLN A 33 6.12 -8.65 -5.55
CA GLN A 33 7.43 -9.11 -5.05
C GLN A 33 8.48 -8.01 -5.08
N LYS A 34 8.53 -7.22 -6.15
CA LYS A 34 9.46 -6.09 -6.27
C LYS A 34 9.20 -5.04 -5.18
N LEU A 35 7.94 -4.67 -4.96
CA LEU A 35 7.56 -3.75 -3.88
C LEU A 35 7.98 -4.29 -2.50
N GLN A 36 7.61 -5.54 -2.19
CA GLN A 36 7.96 -6.18 -0.93
C GLN A 36 9.48 -6.25 -0.74
N HIS A 37 10.23 -6.67 -1.77
CA HIS A 37 11.67 -6.78 -1.72
C HIS A 37 12.35 -5.42 -1.52
N THR A 38 11.88 -4.37 -2.20
CA THR A 38 12.41 -3.01 -2.04
C THR A 38 12.28 -2.50 -0.61
N ILE A 39 11.17 -2.77 0.08
CA ILE A 39 11.01 -2.39 1.50
C ILE A 39 11.90 -3.26 2.40
N GLN A 40 11.92 -4.57 2.15
CA GLN A 40 12.69 -5.52 2.96
C GLN A 40 14.20 -5.27 2.89
N LYS A 41 14.73 -4.73 1.78
CA LYS A 41 16.13 -4.30 1.70
C LYS A 41 16.49 -3.31 2.81
N MET A 42 15.58 -2.44 3.20
CA MET A 42 15.84 -1.41 4.20
C MET A 42 15.39 -1.82 5.61
N SER A 43 14.28 -2.55 5.71
CA SER A 43 13.80 -3.11 6.97
C SER A 43 13.40 -4.57 6.77
N PRO A 44 14.30 -5.54 7.04
CA PRO A 44 14.07 -6.96 6.71
C PRO A 44 12.80 -7.56 7.33
N ALA A 45 12.43 -7.10 8.52
CA ALA A 45 11.25 -7.57 9.24
C ALA A 45 9.94 -6.85 8.84
N SER A 46 10.00 -5.90 7.89
CA SER A 46 8.85 -5.10 7.48
C SER A 46 7.68 -5.94 6.95
N ARG A 47 6.48 -5.41 7.17
CA ARG A 47 5.22 -5.96 6.68
C ARG A 47 4.56 -4.94 5.78
N SER A 48 4.32 -5.28 4.52
CA SER A 48 3.60 -4.41 3.60
C SER A 48 2.32 -5.02 3.08
N THR A 49 1.39 -4.17 2.71
CA THR A 49 0.09 -4.55 2.14
C THR A 49 -0.24 -3.57 1.04
N TRP A 50 -0.16 -4.04 -0.19
CA TRP A 50 -0.36 -3.26 -1.40
C TRP A 50 -1.70 -3.59 -2.02
N SER A 51 -2.32 -2.59 -2.65
CA SER A 51 -3.60 -2.74 -3.32
C SER A 51 -3.62 -1.98 -4.63
N SER A 52 -4.26 -2.57 -5.62
CA SER A 52 -4.62 -1.97 -6.89
C SER A 52 -5.87 -2.70 -7.40
N SER A 53 -6.60 -2.09 -8.32
CA SER A 53 -7.81 -2.70 -8.87
C SER A 53 -7.55 -4.07 -9.49
N ALA A 54 -8.48 -5.00 -9.30
CA ALA A 54 -8.45 -6.34 -9.89
C ALA A 54 -8.60 -6.36 -11.43
N ILE A 55 -8.89 -5.21 -12.06
CA ILE A 55 -9.06 -5.13 -13.51
C ILE A 55 -7.74 -5.41 -14.23
N PRO A 56 -7.69 -6.41 -15.13
CA PRO A 56 -6.46 -6.77 -15.84
C PRO A 56 -5.97 -5.63 -16.74
N THR A 57 -4.66 -5.44 -16.76
CA THR A 57 -3.99 -4.53 -17.70
C THR A 57 -2.69 -5.18 -18.18
N PRO A 58 -2.32 -5.01 -19.46
CA PRO A 58 -1.04 -5.50 -19.96
C PRO A 58 0.15 -4.73 -19.35
N ARG A 59 -0.06 -3.49 -18.89
CA ARG A 59 1.01 -2.60 -18.41
C ARG A 59 1.26 -2.78 -16.91
N ASP A 60 2.46 -2.49 -16.46
CA ASP A 60 2.77 -2.49 -15.01
C ASP A 60 2.21 -1.26 -14.32
N TYR A 61 2.07 -0.18 -15.08
CA TYR A 61 1.36 1.02 -14.64
C TYR A 61 -0.15 0.75 -14.59
N LYS A 62 -0.75 1.00 -13.42
CA LYS A 62 -2.19 0.94 -13.19
C LYS A 62 -2.59 2.12 -12.29
N PRO A 63 -3.45 3.04 -12.75
CA PRO A 63 -3.83 4.22 -11.97
C PRO A 63 -4.41 3.89 -10.58
N GLY A 64 -4.13 4.73 -9.60
CA GLY A 64 -4.63 4.56 -8.23
C GLY A 64 -3.78 3.60 -7.40
N GLY A 65 -4.47 2.82 -6.56
CA GLY A 65 -3.87 1.88 -5.63
C GLY A 65 -3.41 2.52 -4.32
N THR A 66 -3.33 1.68 -3.29
CA THR A 66 -2.95 2.08 -1.93
C THR A 66 -1.92 1.11 -1.33
N GLY A 67 -1.27 1.54 -0.27
CA GLY A 67 -0.29 0.73 0.46
C GLY A 67 -0.26 1.06 1.94
N VAL A 68 -0.04 0.05 2.78
CA VAL A 68 0.34 0.22 4.18
C VAL A 68 1.63 -0.55 4.42
N VAL A 69 2.64 0.12 5.00
CA VAL A 69 3.94 -0.46 5.32
C VAL A 69 4.26 -0.19 6.78
N THR A 70 4.44 -1.25 7.56
CA THR A 70 4.94 -1.18 8.93
C THR A 70 6.38 -1.67 8.97
N VAL A 71 7.26 -0.91 9.61
CA VAL A 71 8.70 -1.20 9.69
C VAL A 71 9.17 -1.45 11.13
N GLY A 72 10.39 -1.96 11.26
CA GLY A 72 11.06 -2.12 12.55
C GLY A 72 10.31 -3.03 13.51
N ARG A 73 10.34 -2.67 14.81
CA ARG A 73 9.76 -3.47 15.91
C ARG A 73 8.24 -3.61 15.85
N HIS A 74 7.55 -2.71 15.15
CA HIS A 74 6.10 -2.72 15.04
C HIS A 74 5.61 -3.74 14.02
N SER A 75 6.46 -4.15 13.07
CA SER A 75 6.13 -5.13 12.03
C SER A 75 5.72 -6.48 12.61
N GLY A 76 6.34 -6.89 13.72
CA GLY A 76 5.99 -8.14 14.43
C GLY A 76 4.63 -8.11 15.11
N ARG A 77 4.01 -6.93 15.24
CA ARG A 77 2.66 -6.78 15.82
C ARG A 77 1.56 -6.83 14.77
N VAL A 78 1.88 -6.79 13.48
CA VAL A 78 0.86 -6.88 12.42
C VAL A 78 0.28 -8.29 12.45
N LYS A 79 -0.99 -8.40 12.84
CA LYS A 79 -1.71 -9.68 12.96
C LYS A 79 -2.67 -9.97 11.81
N SER A 80 -3.14 -8.93 11.13
CA SER A 80 -4.03 -9.05 9.98
C SER A 80 -3.79 -7.88 9.04
N SER A 81 -4.04 -8.10 7.76
CA SER A 81 -4.00 -7.06 6.74
C SER A 81 -4.92 -7.43 5.59
N GLY A 82 -5.25 -6.44 4.76
CA GLY A 82 -6.10 -6.66 3.60
C GLY A 82 -6.31 -5.40 2.80
N ASN A 83 -7.18 -5.51 1.80
CA ASN A 83 -7.48 -4.46 0.85
C ASN A 83 -8.85 -4.70 0.19
N ASP A 84 -9.35 -3.72 -0.56
CA ASP A 84 -10.51 -3.91 -1.42
C ASP A 84 -10.13 -4.31 -2.85
N ILE A 85 -11.11 -4.88 -3.56
CA ILE A 85 -10.95 -5.36 -4.94
C ILE A 85 -10.66 -4.26 -5.96
N TYR A 86 -10.89 -2.99 -5.61
CA TYR A 86 -10.74 -1.86 -6.53
C TYR A 86 -9.49 -1.02 -6.26
N GLY A 87 -8.70 -1.35 -5.24
CA GLY A 87 -7.48 -0.60 -4.95
C GLY A 87 -7.72 0.78 -4.32
N ARG A 88 -8.86 0.98 -3.67
CA ARG A 88 -9.24 2.25 -3.02
C ARG A 88 -8.75 2.34 -1.58
N TRP A 89 -8.61 1.20 -0.91
CA TRP A 89 -8.04 1.15 0.43
C TRP A 89 -7.29 -0.15 0.72
N SER A 90 -6.34 -0.03 1.64
CA SER A 90 -5.62 -1.15 2.26
C SER A 90 -5.45 -0.89 3.75
N TYR A 91 -5.33 -1.96 4.54
CA TYR A 91 -5.21 -1.85 5.99
C TYR A 91 -4.22 -2.84 6.59
N GLN A 92 -3.76 -2.51 7.80
CA GLN A 92 -3.10 -3.42 8.73
C GLN A 92 -3.73 -3.29 10.11
N ILE A 93 -3.91 -4.41 10.80
CA ILE A 93 -4.28 -4.47 12.22
C ILE A 93 -3.05 -4.88 13.01
N LEU A 94 -2.67 -4.06 13.98
CA LEU A 94 -1.56 -4.30 14.88
C LEU A 94 -2.07 -4.67 16.27
N ASP A 95 -1.43 -5.67 16.88
CA ASP A 95 -1.60 -6.01 18.30
C ASP A 95 -1.14 -4.84 19.17
N GLY A 96 -2.12 -4.20 19.82
CA GLY A 96 -1.89 -3.08 20.71
C GLY A 96 -1.62 -3.53 22.14
N LYS A 97 -2.31 -2.92 23.11
CA LYS A 97 -2.17 -3.22 24.54
C LYS A 97 -3.55 -3.22 25.18
N ASN A 98 -3.68 -3.92 26.31
CA ASN A 98 -4.91 -3.97 27.11
C ASN A 98 -6.14 -4.44 26.32
N GLY A 99 -5.94 -5.38 25.39
CA GLY A 99 -7.01 -5.90 24.53
C GLY A 99 -7.50 -4.93 23.46
N ILE A 100 -6.81 -3.81 23.23
CA ILE A 100 -7.12 -2.85 22.16
C ILE A 100 -6.15 -3.05 21.01
N ASP A 101 -6.71 -3.25 19.83
CA ASP A 101 -5.96 -3.32 18.57
C ASP A 101 -5.94 -1.98 17.85
N LEU A 102 -4.89 -1.78 17.06
CA LEU A 102 -4.75 -0.59 16.22
C LEU A 102 -5.05 -0.97 14.77
N LEU A 103 -6.11 -0.39 14.20
CA LEU A 103 -6.42 -0.47 12.77
C LEU A 103 -5.83 0.75 12.06
N ILE A 104 -4.93 0.50 11.11
CA ILE A 104 -4.38 1.52 10.22
C ILE A 104 -4.96 1.29 8.83
N VAL A 105 -5.56 2.31 8.24
CA VAL A 105 -6.14 2.26 6.89
C VAL A 105 -5.52 3.35 6.03
N SER A 106 -4.90 2.95 4.91
CA SER A 106 -4.63 3.86 3.81
C SER A 106 -5.84 3.85 2.89
N ILE A 107 -6.52 4.99 2.78
CA ILE A 107 -7.69 5.16 1.93
C ILE A 107 -7.48 6.40 1.06
N TYR A 108 -7.83 6.26 -0.21
CA TYR A 108 -7.86 7.35 -1.15
C TYR A 108 -9.30 7.66 -1.57
N GLN A 109 -9.67 8.94 -1.52
CA GLN A 109 -10.95 9.40 -2.03
C GLN A 109 -10.84 9.61 -3.55
N CYS A 110 -11.61 8.84 -4.30
CA CYS A 110 -11.73 9.01 -5.74
C CYS A 110 -12.32 10.39 -6.09
N CYS A 111 -11.74 11.09 -7.07
CA CYS A 111 -12.30 12.32 -7.60
C CYS A 111 -13.69 12.08 -8.18
N SER A 112 -14.71 12.79 -7.66
CA SER A 112 -16.10 12.70 -8.15
C SER A 112 -16.27 13.23 -9.58
N ASN A 113 -15.34 14.07 -10.05
CA ASN A 113 -15.28 14.59 -11.41
C ASN A 113 -13.96 14.16 -12.08
N PRO A 114 -13.87 12.94 -12.63
CA PRO A 114 -12.65 12.49 -13.30
C PRO A 114 -12.39 13.36 -14.54
N THR A 115 -11.18 13.92 -14.64
CA THR A 115 -10.72 14.65 -15.84
C THR A 115 -10.57 13.76 -17.07
N ASN A 116 -10.54 12.44 -16.88
CA ASN A 116 -10.53 11.46 -17.95
C ASN A 116 -11.87 10.71 -18.00
N ILE A 117 -12.75 11.15 -18.90
CA ILE A 117 -14.11 10.65 -19.11
C ILE A 117 -14.12 9.17 -19.58
N LEU A 118 -12.98 8.67 -20.10
CA LEU A 118 -12.79 7.30 -20.61
C LEU A 118 -11.90 6.43 -19.71
N GLY A 119 -11.37 6.95 -18.60
CA GLY A 119 -10.19 6.40 -17.94
C GLY A 119 -10.45 5.21 -17.00
N GLY A 120 -9.58 4.19 -17.04
CA GLY A 120 -9.52 3.10 -16.05
C GLY A 120 -8.96 3.54 -14.69
N SER A 121 -9.57 4.56 -14.08
CA SER A 121 -9.26 5.02 -12.72
C SER A 121 -10.07 4.25 -11.68
N ALA A 122 -9.63 4.21 -10.42
CA ALA A 122 -10.36 3.58 -9.32
C ALA A 122 -11.77 4.16 -9.08
N TYR A 123 -12.08 5.36 -9.61
CA TYR A 123 -13.43 5.91 -9.59
C TYR A 123 -14.36 5.18 -10.56
N ASN A 124 -13.85 4.81 -11.74
CA ASN A 124 -14.61 4.22 -12.85
C ASN A 124 -14.65 2.69 -12.79
N GLN A 125 -14.18 2.09 -11.69
CA GLN A 125 -13.97 0.65 -11.52
C GLN A 125 -14.70 0.15 -10.28
#